data_AF-A0A7W1UG75-F1
#
_entry.id   AF-A0A7W1UG75-F1
#
_cell.length_a   1.000
_cell.length_b   1.000
_cell.length_c   1.000
_cell.angle_alpha   90.00
_cell.angle_beta   90.00
_cell.angle_gamma   90.00
#
_symmetry.space_group_name_H-M   'P 1'
#
loop_
_entity.id
_entity.type
_entity.pdbx_description
1 polymer ?
#
loop_
_entity_poly.entity_id
_entity_poly.type
_entity_poly.pdbx_seq_one_letter_code
_entity_poly.pdbx_strand_id
1 'polypeptide(L)'
;ELLDACRQYTQFSERPLTFEYVLLAGVNDSSDDARRLVRLLQGIRCKVNLIPFNEFPGNPFRRPSSGVVDAFQGIVRNKGLDVFLRKSRGADVLGACGQLGRSASEVLNQSITNKKRSLPLYAQP
;
A
#
# COMPACT_ATOMS: atom_id res chain seq x y z
N GLU A 1 4.35 0.02 22.83
CA GLU A 1 4.87 -1.36 22.75
C GLU A 1 5.68 -1.63 21.48
N LEU A 2 5.09 -1.79 20.29
CA LEU A 2 5.85 -2.13 19.06
C LEU A 2 6.98 -1.13 18.74
N LEU A 3 6.66 0.17 18.68
CA LEU A 3 7.67 1.19 18.36
C LEU A 3 8.76 1.29 19.44
N ASP A 4 8.42 0.98 20.69
CA ASP A 4 9.38 0.97 21.79
C ASP A 4 10.35 -0.21 21.65
N ALA A 5 9.84 -1.39 21.29
CA ALA A 5 10.66 -2.54 20.94
C ALA A 5 11.55 -2.26 19.72
N CYS A 6 11.04 -1.56 18.70
CA CYS A 6 11.84 -1.13 17.55
C CYS A 6 12.97 -0.17 17.97
N ARG A 7 12.69 0.81 18.84
CA ARG A 7 13.71 1.72 19.38
C ARG A 7 14.81 0.95 20.11
N GLN A 8 14.42 0.04 21.01
CA GLN A 8 15.36 -0.81 21.75
C GLN A 8 16.20 -1.66 20.80
N TYR A 9 15.58 -2.32 19.82
CA TYR A 9 16.30 -3.14 18.85
C TYR A 9 17.37 -2.35 18.07
N THR A 10 17.05 -1.13 17.64
CA THR A 10 17.99 -0.28 16.90
C THR A 10 19.17 0.24 17.73
N GLN A 11 19.13 0.13 19.07
CA GLN A 11 20.28 0.45 19.93
C GLN A 11 21.38 -0.61 19.85
N PHE A 12 21.02 -1.87 19.56
CA PHE A 12 21.95 -2.99 19.51
C PHE A 12 22.29 -3.44 18.08
N SER A 13 21.57 -2.93 17.08
CA SER A 13 21.71 -3.32 15.68
C SER A 13 22.14 -2.16 14.81
N GLU A 14 23.18 -2.38 14.01
CA GLU A 14 23.60 -1.41 12.99
C GLU A 14 22.75 -1.47 11.71
N ARG A 15 21.79 -2.39 11.62
CA ARG A 15 20.92 -2.50 10.44
C ARG A 15 19.67 -1.64 10.62
N PRO A 16 19.38 -0.72 9.69
CA PRO A 16 18.14 0.06 9.77
C PRO A 16 16.93 -0.85 9.59
N LEU A 17 15.91 -0.64 10.42
CA LEU A 17 14.62 -1.29 10.24
C LEU A 17 13.93 -0.82 8.96
N THR A 18 13.09 -1.66 8.38
CA THR A 18 12.25 -1.29 7.23
C THR A 18 10.80 -1.32 7.66
N PHE A 19 10.14 -0.16 7.64
CA PHE A 19 8.70 -0.08 7.83
C PHE A 19 8.00 -0.16 6.47
N GLU A 20 7.04 -1.05 6.35
CA GLU A 20 6.16 -1.09 5.18
C GLU A 20 4.87 -0.33 5.50
N TYR A 21 4.52 0.62 4.64
CA TYR A 21 3.34 1.47 4.82
C TYR A 21 2.47 1.37 3.57
N VAL A 22 1.33 0.68 3.72
CA VAL A 22 0.34 0.55 2.65
C VAL A 22 -0.50 1.83 2.60
N LEU A 23 -0.48 2.54 1.47
CA LEU A 23 -1.29 3.73 1.26
C LEU A 23 -2.65 3.34 0.69
N LEU A 24 -3.71 3.72 1.42
CA LEU A 24 -5.10 3.48 1.12
C LEU A 24 -5.81 4.84 0.92
N ALA A 25 -6.47 5.00 -0.22
CA ALA A 25 -7.04 6.29 -0.61
C ALA A 25 -8.09 6.78 0.38
N GLY A 26 -7.91 7.99 0.91
CA GLY A 26 -8.85 8.62 1.86
C GLY A 26 -8.86 8.02 3.26
N VAL A 27 -7.98 7.04 3.55
CA VAL A 27 -7.91 6.37 4.85
C VAL A 27 -6.66 6.78 5.62
N ASN A 28 -5.49 6.70 4.97
CA ASN A 28 -4.20 6.92 5.62
C ASN A 28 -3.14 7.58 4.71
N ASP A 29 -3.59 8.25 3.65
CA ASP A 29 -2.77 8.84 2.58
C ASP A 29 -2.75 10.38 2.62
N SER A 30 -3.25 11.00 3.68
CA SER A 30 -3.26 12.46 3.81
C SER A 30 -1.88 13.03 4.11
N SER A 31 -1.70 14.33 3.89
CA SER A 31 -0.48 15.03 4.31
C SER A 31 -0.27 14.99 5.84
N ASP A 32 -1.35 14.92 6.62
CA ASP A 32 -1.26 14.81 8.07
C ASP A 32 -0.85 13.40 8.51
N ASP A 33 -1.27 12.36 7.80
CA ASP A 33 -0.76 11.00 7.97
C ASP A 33 0.75 10.95 7.75
N ALA A 34 1.25 11.57 6.68
CA ALA A 34 2.69 11.64 6.42
C ALA A 34 3.46 12.30 7.57
N ARG A 35 2.94 13.42 8.10
CA ARG A 35 3.54 14.12 9.26
C ARG A 35 3.47 13.28 10.53
N ARG A 36 2.36 12.56 10.76
CA ARG A 36 2.21 11.63 11.89
C ARG A 36 3.22 10.48 11.79
N LEU A 37 3.39 9.90 10.61
CA LEU A 37 4.34 8.82 10.36
C LEU A 37 5.77 9.26 10.70
N VAL A 38 6.18 10.45 10.23
CA VAL A 38 7.49 11.03 10.57
C VAL A 38 7.66 11.12 12.08
N ARG A 39 6.68 11.68 12.82
CA ARG A 39 6.75 11.83 14.28
C ARG A 39 6.85 10.48 14.99
N LEU A 40 6.09 9.47 14.56
CA LEU A 40 6.11 8.14 15.16
C LEU A 40 7.49 7.46 15.03
N LEU A 41 8.15 7.67 13.90
CA LEU A 41 9.43 7.04 13.58
C LEU A 41 10.65 7.85 14.05
N GLN A 42 10.44 9.01 14.69
CA GLN A 42 11.54 9.77 15.28
C GLN A 42 12.31 8.93 16.30
N GLY A 43 13.65 9.00 16.21
CA GLY A 43 14.57 8.26 17.08
C GLY A 43 14.71 6.77 16.73
N ILE A 44 14.06 6.28 15.67
CA ILE A 44 14.26 4.91 15.16
C ILE A 44 15.14 4.99 13.91
N ARG A 45 16.25 4.25 13.91
CA ARG A 45 17.06 4.12 12.69
C ARG A 45 16.32 3.22 11.70
N CYS A 46 15.64 3.82 10.73
CA CYS A 46 14.82 3.08 9.78
C CYS A 46 14.71 3.72 8.40
N LYS A 47 14.19 2.93 7.46
CA LYS A 47 13.67 3.35 6.16
C LYS A 47 12.21 2.95 6.02
N VAL A 48 11.49 3.63 5.14
CA VAL A 48 10.06 3.42 4.87
C VAL A 48 9.87 2.98 3.42
N ASN A 49 9.16 1.87 3.21
CA ASN A 49 8.65 1.47 1.91
C ASN A 49 7.17 1.85 1.81
N LEU A 50 6.86 2.82 0.97
CA LEU A 50 5.49 3.15 0.59
C LEU A 50 4.99 2.14 -0.43
N ILE A 51 3.84 1.55 -0.16
CA ILE A 51 3.19 0.55 -1.01
C ILE A 51 1.80 1.11 -1.34
N PRO A 52 1.61 1.79 -2.47
CA PRO A 52 0.27 2.21 -2.84
C PRO A 52 -0.56 0.96 -3.14
N PHE A 53 -1.77 0.92 -2.58
CA PHE A 53 -2.61 -0.26 -2.60
C PHE A 53 -2.85 -0.80 -4.01
N ASN A 54 -2.89 -2.12 -4.14
CA ASN A 54 -3.25 -2.81 -5.38
C ASN A 54 -4.69 -3.28 -5.25
N GLU A 55 -5.60 -2.66 -6.01
CA GLU A 55 -7.02 -2.98 -5.94
C GLU A 55 -7.32 -4.40 -6.44
N PHE A 56 -8.35 -5.01 -5.85
CA PHE A 56 -8.88 -6.30 -6.30
C PHE A 56 -10.39 -6.39 -6.05
N PRO A 57 -11.12 -7.22 -6.82
CA PRO A 57 -12.57 -7.33 -6.70
C PRO A 57 -13.03 -7.68 -5.27
N GLY A 58 -14.06 -6.98 -4.79
CA GLY A 58 -14.68 -7.21 -3.48
C GLY A 58 -14.00 -6.50 -2.30
N ASN A 59 -12.89 -5.79 -2.50
CA ASN A 59 -12.28 -4.97 -1.46
C ASN A 59 -12.85 -3.54 -1.46
N PRO A 60 -13.13 -2.92 -0.29
CA PRO A 60 -13.66 -1.56 -0.21
C PRO A 60 -12.61 -0.45 -0.38
N PHE A 61 -11.31 -0.78 -0.26
CA PHE A 61 -10.23 0.20 -0.32
C PHE A 61 -9.79 0.49 -1.74
N ARG A 62 -9.23 1.69 -1.93
CA ARG A 62 -8.79 2.20 -3.22
C ARG A 62 -7.32 2.56 -3.21
N ARG A 63 -6.72 2.53 -4.40
CA ARG A 63 -5.38 3.02 -4.65
C ARG A 63 -5.39 4.55 -4.65
N PRO A 64 -4.52 5.23 -3.89
CA PRO A 64 -4.37 6.67 -4.00
C PRO A 64 -3.92 7.11 -5.39
N SER A 65 -4.25 8.34 -5.79
CA SER A 65 -3.70 8.92 -7.02
C SER A 65 -2.17 9.06 -6.93
N SER A 66 -1.48 9.05 -8.07
CA SER A 66 -0.02 9.24 -8.12
C SER A 66 0.40 10.54 -7.43
N GLY A 67 -0.32 11.64 -7.66
CA GLY A 67 -0.04 12.93 -7.03
C GLY A 67 -0.11 12.88 -5.50
N VAL A 68 -1.06 12.13 -4.92
CA VAL A 68 -1.14 11.93 -3.46
C VAL A 68 0.04 11.11 -2.95
N VAL A 69 0.40 10.02 -3.66
CA VAL A 69 1.57 9.19 -3.31
C VAL A 69 2.85 10.01 -3.33
N ASP A 70 3.06 10.81 -4.39
CA ASP A 70 4.24 11.65 -4.57
C ASP A 70 4.31 12.75 -3.50
N ALA A 71 3.18 13.39 -3.18
CA ALA A 71 3.09 14.38 -2.11
C ALA A 71 3.40 13.77 -0.75
N PHE A 72 2.83 12.60 -0.43
CA PHE A 72 3.11 11.88 0.81
C PHE A 72 4.60 11.52 0.90
N GLN A 73 5.16 10.95 -0.16
CA GLN A 73 6.59 10.61 -0.23
C GLN A 73 7.47 11.83 -0.04
N GLY A 74 7.13 12.96 -0.69
CA GLY A 74 7.85 14.22 -0.56
C GLY A 74 7.87 14.74 0.88
N ILE A 75 6.74 14.70 1.59
CA ILE A 75 6.67 15.12 2.99
C ILE A 75 7.58 14.26 3.89
N VAL A 76 7.53 12.93 3.73
CA VAL A 76 8.35 12.01 4.53
C VAL A 76 9.84 12.21 4.25
N ARG A 77 10.21 12.33 2.96
CA ARG A 77 11.60 12.54 2.53
C ARG A 77 12.15 13.87 3.03
N ASN A 78 11.38 14.95 2.91
CA ASN A 78 11.79 16.30 3.33
C ASN A 78 11.99 16.42 4.85
N LYS A 79 11.53 15.44 5.63
CA LYS A 79 11.76 15.34 7.08
C LYS A 79 12.92 14.43 7.46
N GLY A 80 13.70 13.98 6.48
CA GLY A 80 14.96 13.24 6.70
C GLY A 80 14.81 11.73 6.85
N LEU A 81 13.63 11.16 6.55
CA LEU A 81 13.47 9.71 6.50
C LEU A 81 13.75 9.18 5.09
N ASP A 82 14.52 8.10 5.01
CA ASP A 82 14.70 7.34 3.78
C ASP A 82 13.37 6.70 3.39
N VAL A 83 12.80 7.11 2.25
CA VAL A 83 11.49 6.65 1.80
C VAL A 83 11.51 6.21 0.34
N PHE A 84 11.10 4.97 0.10
CA PHE A 84 11.10 4.32 -1.21
C PHE A 84 9.68 3.95 -1.62
N LEU A 85 9.38 4.15 -2.90
CA LEU A 85 8.13 3.67 -3.47
C LEU A 85 8.34 2.25 -3.99
N ARG A 86 7.62 1.27 -3.45
CA ARG A 86 7.59 -0.09 -4.01
C ARG A 86 6.83 -0.04 -5.32
N LYS A 87 7.55 -0.19 -6.44
CA LYS A 87 6.93 -0.46 -7.74
C LYS A 87 6.26 -1.83 -7.67
N SER A 88 4.95 -1.90 -7.91
CA SER A 88 4.23 -3.17 -8.05
C SER A 88 4.83 -3.93 -9.22
N ARG A 89 5.63 -4.96 -8.94
CA ARG A 89 6.01 -5.97 -9.94
C ARG A 89 4.83 -6.92 -10.03
N GLY A 90 4.17 -6.98 -11.19
CA GLY A 90 3.04 -7.88 -11.42
C GLY A 90 1.65 -7.27 -11.19
N ALA A 91 1.40 -6.01 -11.52
CA ALA A 91 -0.01 -5.58 -11.68
C ALA A 91 -0.72 -6.38 -12.81
N ASP A 92 0.06 -6.96 -13.72
CA ASP A 92 -0.40 -7.74 -14.87
C ASP A 92 -0.62 -9.23 -14.55
N VAL A 93 -0.20 -9.71 -13.38
CA VAL A 93 -0.32 -11.11 -12.94
C VAL A 93 -0.81 -11.10 -11.51
N LEU A 94 -1.90 -11.81 -11.21
CA LEU A 94 -2.56 -11.91 -9.89
C LEU A 94 -1.66 -12.49 -8.76
N GLY A 95 -0.50 -11.89 -8.52
CA GLY A 95 0.55 -12.31 -7.59
C GLY A 95 1.14 -11.14 -6.81
N ALA A 96 0.40 -10.03 -6.67
CA ALA A 96 0.80 -8.94 -5.78
C ALA A 96 0.79 -9.41 -4.32
N CYS A 97 1.66 -8.82 -3.48
CA CYS A 97 1.68 -9.11 -2.03
C CYS A 97 0.29 -8.93 -1.42
N GLY A 98 -0.22 -9.97 -0.75
CA GLY A 98 -1.59 -10.08 -0.25
C GLY A 98 -2.54 -10.98 -1.08
N GLN A 99 -2.12 -11.43 -2.27
CA GLN A 99 -2.91 -12.32 -3.15
C GLN A 99 -2.51 -13.80 -3.07
N LEU A 100 -1.41 -14.12 -2.38
CA LEU A 100 -0.99 -15.50 -2.11
C LEU A 100 -1.96 -16.14 -1.11
N GLY A 101 -2.95 -16.86 -1.64
CA GLY A 101 -3.97 -17.55 -0.84
C GLY A 101 -5.28 -17.82 -1.59
N ARG A 102 -5.51 -17.20 -2.75
CA ARG A 102 -6.66 -17.52 -3.61
C ARG A 102 -6.18 -18.31 -4.82
N SER A 103 -6.82 -19.44 -5.09
CA SER A 103 -6.52 -20.25 -6.27
C SER A 103 -6.83 -19.45 -7.54
N ALA A 104 -6.04 -19.63 -8.60
CA ALA A 104 -6.24 -18.91 -9.87
C ALA A 104 -7.66 -19.10 -10.44
N SER A 105 -8.31 -20.23 -10.14
CA SER A 105 -9.70 -20.54 -10.49
C SER A 105 -10.71 -19.64 -9.76
N GLU A 106 -10.49 -19.30 -8.49
CA GLU A 106 -11.40 -18.43 -7.72
C GLU A 106 -11.37 -16.99 -8.22
N VAL A 107 -10.18 -16.50 -8.60
CA VAL A 107 -10.03 -15.13 -9.11
C VAL A 107 -10.62 -14.99 -10.52
N LEU A 108 -10.47 -16.01 -11.36
CA LEU A 108 -11.05 -16.04 -12.71
C LEU A 108 -12.59 -16.09 -12.64
N ASN A 109 -13.15 -16.93 -11.75
CA ASN A 109 -14.59 -17.06 -11.59
C ASN A 109 -15.24 -15.75 -11.13
N GLN A 110 -14.65 -15.03 -10.18
CA GLN A 110 -15.15 -13.71 -9.75
C GLN A 110 -15.12 -12.65 -10.87
N SER A 111 -14.10 -12.70 -11.71
CA SER A 111 -13.95 -11.79 -12.85
C SER A 111 -15.00 -12.06 -13.94
N ILE A 112 -15.34 -13.32 -14.18
CA ILE A 112 -16.39 -13.74 -15.13
C ILE A 112 -17.79 -13.36 -14.60
N THR A 113 -18.07 -13.59 -13.31
CA THR A 113 -19.39 -13.27 -12.72
C THR A 113 -19.67 -11.76 -12.74
N ASN A 114 -18.66 -10.92 -12.48
CA ASN A 114 -18.83 -9.47 -12.49
C ASN A 114 -19.04 -8.89 -13.90
N LYS A 115 -18.45 -9.50 -14.95
CA LYS A 115 -18.64 -9.06 -16.34
C LYS A 115 -20.05 -9.34 -16.89
N LYS A 116 -20.73 -10.38 -16.39
CA LYS A 116 -22.13 -10.69 -16.76
C LYS A 116 -23.15 -9.70 -16.16
N ARG A 117 -22.81 -8.98 -15.09
CA ARG A 117 -23.69 -7.97 -14.48
C ARG A 117 -23.61 -6.58 -15.14
N SER A 118 -22.65 -6.35 -16.05
CA SER A 118 -22.41 -5.04 -16.69
C SER A 118 -22.71 -5.00 -18.19
N LEU A 119 -23.44 -5.96 -18.74
CA LEU A 119 -23.95 -5.88 -20.12
C LEU A 119 -25.30 -5.13 -20.12
N PRO A 120 -25.44 -4.01 -20.86
CA PRO A 120 -26.73 -3.34 -20.97
C PRO A 120 -27.71 -4.22 -21.74
N LEU A 121 -28.91 -4.35 -21.17
CA LEU A 121 -30.02 -5.13 -21.67
C LEU A 121 -30.66 -4.42 -22.88
N TYR A 122 -30.00 -4.36 -24.04
CA TYR A 122 -30.65 -3.94 -25.29
C TYR A 122 -29.98 -4.56 -26.52
N ALA A 123 -30.69 -5.51 -27.14
CA ALA A 123 -30.82 -5.65 -28.59
C ALA A 123 -31.60 -6.95 -28.89
N GLN A 124 -32.89 -6.84 -29.20
CA GLN A 124 -33.61 -7.75 -30.10
C GLN A 124 -34.72 -6.93 -30.77
N PRO A 125 -34.87 -6.92 -32.10
CA PRO A 125 -36.19 -6.94 -32.70
C PRO A 125 -36.85 -8.32 -32.55
#